data_AF-A0AAV0Y8H1-F1
#
_entry.id   AF-A0AAV0Y8H1-F1
#
_cell.length_a   1.000
_cell.length_b   1.000
_cell.length_c   1.000
_cell.angle_alpha   90.00
_cell.angle_beta   90.00
_cell.angle_gamma   90.00
#
_symmetry.space_group_name_H-M   'P 1'
#
loop_
_entity.id
_entity.type
_entity.pdbx_description
1 polymer ?
#
loop_
_entity_poly.entity_id
_entity_poly.type
_entity_poly.pdbx_seq_one_letter_code
_entity_poly.pdbx_strand_id
1 'polypeptide(L)'
;MRKAGEEERELALEAGEVYENGIPMCTVVADGQWCKRSYKTKYDALSGVASIIGYRTKKVLFVGIRNRYCVICHRVWPLKTKNLLNTAVL
;
A
#
# COMPACT_ATOMS: atom_id res chain seq x y z
N MET A 1 -8.89 -3.91 -7.50
CA MET A 1 -9.34 -2.96 -6.47
C MET A 1 -10.55 -2.16 -6.93
N ARG A 2 -10.55 -1.51 -8.10
CA ARG A 2 -11.72 -0.75 -8.62
C ARG A 2 -13.05 -1.49 -8.53
N LYS A 3 -13.15 -2.71 -9.09
CA LYS A 3 -14.37 -3.53 -9.02
C LYS A 3 -14.87 -3.80 -7.60
N ALA A 4 -13.95 -4.03 -6.66
CA ALA A 4 -14.31 -4.25 -5.26
C ALA A 4 -14.86 -2.97 -4.61
N GLY A 5 -14.35 -1.80 -5.00
CA GLY A 5 -14.88 -0.52 -4.55
C GLY A 5 -16.24 -0.19 -5.18
N GLU A 6 -16.46 -0.55 -6.45
CA GLU A 6 -17.76 -0.41 -7.11
C GLU A 6 -18.84 -1.27 -6.42
N GLU A 7 -18.52 -2.51 -6.09
CA GLU A 7 -19.42 -3.43 -5.38
C GLU A 7 -19.73 -2.95 -3.95
N GLU A 8 -18.73 -2.49 -3.18
CA GLU A 8 -18.97 -1.95 -1.84
C GLU A 8 -19.79 -0.64 -1.89
N ARG A 9 -19.64 0.14 -2.97
CA ARG A 9 -20.42 1.35 -3.22
C ARG A 9 -21.88 1.03 -3.54
N GLU A 10 -22.14 0.03 -4.38
CA GLU A 10 -23.51 -0.41 -4.71
C GLU A 10 -24.24 -0.90 -3.45
N LEU A 11 -23.57 -1.70 -2.62
CA LEU A 11 -24.13 -2.16 -1.35
C LEU A 11 -24.45 -0.99 -0.39
N ALA A 12 -23.61 0.04 -0.32
CA ALA A 12 -23.87 1.22 0.50
C ALA A 12 -25.11 2.00 0.01
N LEU A 13 -25.28 2.11 -1.32
CA LEU A 13 -26.48 2.72 -1.92
C LEU A 13 -27.75 1.91 -1.63
N GLU A 14 -27.70 0.59 -1.78
CA GLU A 14 -28.82 -0.32 -1.47
C GLU A 14 -29.25 -0.25 0.00
N ALA A 15 -28.29 -0.04 0.91
CA ALA A 15 -28.59 0.10 2.33
C ALA A 15 -29.07 1.51 2.73
N GLY A 16 -29.11 2.46 1.79
CA GLY A 16 -29.44 3.85 2.10
C GLY A 16 -28.39 4.58 2.93
N GLU A 17 -27.16 4.05 3.00
CA GLU A 17 -26.02 4.66 3.69
C GLU A 17 -25.43 5.78 2.82
N VAL A 18 -26.20 6.85 2.65
CA VAL A 18 -25.87 7.97 1.78
C VAL A 18 -25.84 9.25 2.58
N TYR A 19 -24.77 10.01 2.44
CA TYR A 19 -24.64 11.33 3.04
C TYR A 19 -25.60 12.34 2.38
N GLU A 20 -25.82 13.51 3.01
CA GLU A 20 -26.73 14.57 2.53
C GLU A 20 -26.47 14.99 1.06
N ASN A 21 -25.22 14.87 0.61
CA ASN A 21 -24.79 15.24 -0.74
C ASN A 21 -24.91 14.10 -1.78
N GLY A 22 -25.56 12.98 -1.45
CA GLY A 22 -25.66 11.81 -2.33
C GLY A 22 -24.40 10.94 -2.39
N ILE A 23 -23.43 11.17 -1.50
CA ILE A 23 -22.17 10.42 -1.48
C ILE A 23 -22.37 9.16 -0.62
N PRO A 24 -22.17 7.95 -1.19
CA PRO A 24 -22.32 6.71 -0.44
C PRO A 24 -21.21 6.54 0.61
N MET A 25 -21.59 6.15 1.82
CA MET A 25 -20.68 5.90 2.94
C MET A 25 -20.35 4.42 3.03
N CYS A 26 -19.21 4.01 2.48
CA CYS A 26 -18.75 2.63 2.60
C CYS A 26 -18.08 2.40 3.96
N THR A 27 -18.60 1.45 4.76
CA THR A 27 -17.94 1.00 5.99
C THR A 27 -16.71 0.15 5.65
N VAL A 28 -15.56 0.45 6.26
CA VAL A 28 -14.29 -0.22 6.00
C VAL A 28 -13.56 -0.61 7.27
N VAL A 29 -12.73 -1.66 7.15
CA VAL A 29 -11.73 -2.04 8.16
C VAL A 29 -10.36 -1.56 7.67
N ALA A 30 -9.69 -0.75 8.47
CA ALA A 30 -8.32 -0.34 8.22
C ALA A 30 -7.38 -1.28 8.98
N ASP A 31 -6.45 -1.89 8.25
CA ASP A 31 -5.35 -2.66 8.83
C ASP A 31 -4.02 -2.09 8.35
N GLY A 32 -2.96 -2.29 9.12
CA GLY A 32 -1.64 -1.83 8.76
C GLY A 32 -0.57 -2.48 9.62
N GLN A 33 0.51 -2.88 8.98
CA GLN A 33 1.64 -3.48 9.67
C GLN A 33 2.93 -2.78 9.29
N TRP A 34 3.72 -2.52 10.33
CA TRP A 34 5.12 -2.18 10.19
C TRP A 34 5.94 -3.46 10.36
N CYS A 35 6.72 -3.85 9.35
CA CYS A 35 7.51 -5.08 9.45
C CYS A 35 8.54 -4.94 10.58
N LYS A 36 8.70 -5.94 11.43
CA LYS A 36 9.81 -6.01 12.40
C LYS A 36 11.02 -6.64 11.72
N ARG A 37 12.23 -6.13 11.97
CA ARG A 37 13.49 -6.80 11.60
C ARG A 37 14.05 -7.56 12.80
N SER A 38 14.57 -8.76 12.55
CA SER A 38 15.09 -9.67 13.58
C SER A 38 16.62 -9.64 13.73
N TYR A 39 17.36 -8.95 12.85
CA TYR A 39 18.83 -8.95 12.91
C TYR A 39 19.38 -8.05 14.03
N LYS A 40 20.03 -8.68 15.02
CA LYS A 40 20.77 -8.12 16.18
C LYS A 40 19.96 -7.28 17.17
N THR A 41 19.06 -6.41 16.71
CA THR A 41 18.17 -5.61 17.56
C THR A 41 16.75 -5.64 16.96
N LYS A 42 15.74 -5.72 17.82
CA LYS A 42 14.34 -5.89 17.43
C LYS A 42 13.73 -4.53 17.06
N TYR A 43 14.12 -3.98 15.91
CA TYR A 43 13.66 -2.67 15.45
C TYR A 43 12.59 -2.76 14.36
N ASP A 44 11.79 -1.71 14.27
CA ASP A 44 10.82 -1.49 13.20
C ASP A 44 11.54 -1.24 11.87
N ALA A 45 11.26 -2.07 10.86
CA ALA A 45 11.82 -1.90 9.51
C ALA A 45 11.46 -0.52 8.97
N LEU A 46 12.25 0.11 8.11
CA LEU A 46 11.87 1.41 7.52
C LEU A 46 10.79 1.30 6.42
N SER A 47 10.03 0.20 6.43
CA SER A 47 8.99 -0.15 5.47
C SER A 47 7.74 -0.63 6.21
N GLY A 48 6.59 -0.11 5.81
CA GLY A 48 5.29 -0.54 6.31
C GLY A 48 4.25 -0.59 5.19
N VAL A 49 3.17 -1.28 5.47
CA VAL A 49 2.01 -1.40 4.59
C VAL A 49 0.76 -1.02 5.36
N ALA A 50 -0.16 -0.33 4.70
CA ALA A 50 -1.51 -0.08 5.16
C ALA A 50 -2.49 -0.62 4.12
N SER A 51 -3.62 -1.16 4.56
CA SER A 51 -4.67 -1.71 3.71
C SER A 51 -6.03 -1.29 4.21
N ILE A 52 -6.92 -0.99 3.26
CA ILE A 52 -8.33 -0.72 3.52
C ILE A 52 -9.13 -1.88 2.94
N ILE A 53 -9.96 -2.49 3.77
CA ILE A 53 -10.74 -3.69 3.46
C ILE A 53 -12.23 -3.34 3.60
N GLY A 54 -13.04 -3.69 2.60
CA GLY A 54 -14.49 -3.51 2.66
C GLY A 54 -15.11 -4.32 3.79
N TYR A 55 -15.99 -3.72 4.59
CA TYR A 55 -16.58 -4.41 5.73
C TYR A 55 -17.57 -5.50 5.29
N ARG A 56 -18.31 -5.30 4.19
CA ARG A 56 -19.33 -6.24 3.71
C ARG A 56 -18.73 -7.29 2.79
N THR A 57 -18.04 -6.86 1.73
CA THR A 57 -17.44 -7.79 0.75
C THR A 57 -16.17 -8.49 1.26
N LYS A 58 -15.54 -7.97 2.33
CA LYS A 58 -14.22 -8.42 2.83
C LYS A 58 -13.10 -8.35 1.78
N LYS A 59 -13.31 -7.59 0.71
CA LYS A 59 -12.34 -7.40 -0.38
C LYS A 59 -11.42 -6.22 -0.07
N VAL A 60 -10.18 -6.31 -0.56
CA VAL A 60 -9.21 -5.22 -0.42
C VAL A 60 -9.55 -4.09 -1.39
N LEU A 61 -9.81 -2.90 -0.83
CA LEU A 61 -10.15 -1.69 -1.56
C LEU A 61 -8.91 -0.86 -1.89
N PHE A 62 -7.94 -0.84 -0.98
CA PHE A 62 -6.70 -0.08 -1.13
C PHE A 62 -5.53 -0.76 -0.42
N VAL A 63 -4.34 -0.62 -0.99
CA VAL A 63 -3.07 -0.98 -0.36
C VAL A 63 -2.07 0.16 -0.57
N GLY A 64 -1.59 0.74 0.53
CA GLY A 64 -0.55 1.76 0.55
C GLY A 64 0.73 1.18 1.13
N ILE A 65 1.83 1.24 0.37
CA ILE A 65 3.14 0.79 0.83
C ILE A 65 4.00 2.04 1.06
N ARG A 66 4.53 2.19 2.29
CA ARG A 66 5.51 3.23 2.59
C ARG A 66 6.86 2.58 2.82
N ASN A 67 7.83 2.91 1.97
CA ASN A 67 9.18 2.40 2.11
C ASN A 67 10.20 3.54 2.07
N ARG A 68 10.81 3.85 3.23
CA ARG A 68 11.94 4.79 3.29
C ARG A 68 13.24 4.21 2.74
N TYR A 69 13.37 2.87 2.68
CA TYR A 69 14.53 2.18 2.13
C TYR A 69 14.12 1.27 0.97
N CYS A 70 14.03 1.84 -0.23
CA CYS A 70 13.64 1.08 -1.41
C CYS A 70 14.71 0.03 -1.76
N VAL A 71 14.36 -1.26 -1.63
CA VAL A 71 15.24 -2.38 -1.97
C VAL A 71 15.65 -2.34 -3.45
N ILE A 72 14.79 -1.81 -4.32
CA ILE A 72 15.10 -1.61 -5.75
C ILE A 72 16.21 -0.57 -5.88
N CYS A 73 16.06 0.61 -5.26
CA CYS A 73 17.11 1.64 -5.28
C CYS A 73 18.43 1.10 -4.72
N HIS A 74 18.38 0.32 -3.64
CA HIS A 74 19.57 -0.30 -3.08
C HIS A 74 20.21 -1.37 -3.99
N ARG A 75 19.41 -2.20 -4.66
CA ARG A 75 19.89 -3.23 -5.61
C ARG A 75 20.40 -2.64 -6.93
N VAL A 76 19.83 -1.53 -7.37
CA VAL A 76 20.24 -0.81 -8.59
C VAL A 76 21.47 0.07 -8.34
N TRP A 77 21.71 0.51 -7.10
CA TRP A 77 22.88 1.31 -6.73
C TRP A 77 24.23 0.70 -7.20
N PRO A 78 24.52 -0.60 -6.97
CA PRO A 78 25.71 -1.27 -7.52
C PRO A 78 25.80 -1.32 -9.06
N LEU A 79 24.67 -1.29 -9.77
CA LEU A 79 24.64 -1.30 -11.23
C LEU A 79 24.94 0.08 -11.80
N LYS A 80 24.48 1.14 -11.11
CA LYS A 80 24.76 2.52 -11.49
C LYS A 80 26.26 2.83 -11.37
N THR A 81 26.92 2.35 -10.32
CA THR A 81 28.37 2.51 -10.16
C THR A 81 29.19 1.71 -11.18
N LYS A 82 28.80 0.49 -11.54
CA LYS A 82 29.47 -0.29 -12.60
C LYS A 82 29.34 0.36 -13.99
N ASN A 83 28.14 0.87 -14.33
CA ASN A 83 27.93 1.53 -15.62
C ASN A 83 28.65 2.89 -15.71
N LEU A 84 28.78 3.62 -14.60
CA LEU A 84 29.58 4.86 -14.53
C LEU A 84 31.09 4.58 -14.66
N LEU A 85 31.59 3.48 -14.09
CA LEU A 85 32.98 3.06 -14.27
C LEU A 85 33.26 2.61 -15.71
N ASN A 86 32.29 1.99 -16.39
CA ASN A 86 32.46 1.54 -17.78
C ASN A 86 32.28 2.67 -18.82
N THR A 87 31.67 3.81 -18.45
CA THR A 87 31.50 4.98 -19.34
C THR A 87 32.57 6.05 -19.14
N ALA A 88 33.33 6.00 -18.04
CA ALA A 88 34.45 6.91 -17.77
C ALA A 88 35.81 6.42 -18.32
N VAL A 89 35.82 5.36 -19.15
CA VAL A 89 37.04 4.77 -19.77
C VAL A 89 36.99 4.84 -21.32
N LEU A 90 36.11 5.67 -21.89
CA LEU A 90 36.13 6.09 -23.30
C LEU A 90 36.24 7.61 -23.35
#